data_AF-A0A7L5BHE8-F1
#
_entry.id   AF-A0A7L5BHE8-F1
#
_cell.length_a   1.000
_cell.length_b   1.000
_cell.length_c   1.000
_cell.angle_alpha   90.00
_cell.angle_beta   90.00
_cell.angle_gamma   90.00
#
_symmetry.space_group_name_H-M   'P 1'
#
loop_
_entity.id
_entity.type
_entity.pdbx_description
1 polymer ?
#
loop_
_entity_poly.entity_id
_entity_poly.type
_entity_poly.pdbx_seq_one_letter_code
_entity_poly.pdbx_strand_id
1 'polypeptide(L)' 'MSHGAFRQADMERIIRAARSEGAAVQVDLRTLVVTVIPTIHRQDGLDERVGNTRILPLGALAPDGKDNFDED' A
#
# COMPACT_ATOMS: atom_id res chain seq x y z
N MET A 1 -3.21 -19.80 35.32
CA MET A 1 -3.32 -18.83 34.21
C MET A 1 -2.36 -19.28 33.13
N SER A 2 -2.86 -19.80 32.01
CA SER A 2 -2.01 -20.14 30.86
C SER A 2 -1.52 -18.84 30.25
N HIS A 3 -0.22 -18.56 30.32
CA HIS A 3 0.37 -17.50 29.49
C HIS A 3 0.31 -18.00 28.05
N GLY A 4 -0.74 -17.61 27.32
CA GLY A 4 -0.74 -17.76 25.88
C GLY A 4 0.53 -17.10 25.34
N ALA A 5 1.28 -17.81 24.52
CA ALA A 5 2.45 -17.29 23.86
C ALA A 5 2.40 -17.77 22.42
N PHE A 6 2.84 -16.93 21.49
CA PHE A 6 3.01 -17.39 20.11
C PHE A 6 4.10 -18.46 20.07
N ARG A 7 3.76 -19.60 19.48
CA ARG A 7 4.78 -20.61 19.18
C ARG A 7 5.59 -20.14 17.98
N GLN A 8 6.85 -20.55 17.94
CA GLN A 8 7.74 -20.29 16.81
C GLN A 8 7.11 -20.75 15.48
N ALA A 9 6.49 -21.93 15.47
CA ALA A 9 5.82 -22.46 14.29
C ALA A 9 4.65 -21.58 13.81
N ASP A 10 3.92 -20.95 14.72
CA ASP A 10 2.78 -20.08 14.38
C ASP A 10 3.28 -18.76 13.82
N MET A 11 4.33 -18.18 14.42
CA MET A 11 4.99 -16.99 13.87
C MET A 11 5.53 -17.24 12.47
N GLU A 12 6.19 -18.38 12.24
CA GLU A 12 6.70 -18.73 10.93
C GLU A 12 5.57 -18.82 9.89
N ARG A 13 4.44 -19.44 10.24
CA ARG A 13 3.27 -19.54 9.36
C ARG A 13 2.70 -18.15 9.03
N ILE A 14 2.55 -17.27 10.02
CA ILE A 14 2.02 -15.92 9.83
C ILE A 14 2.94 -15.11 8.90
N ILE A 15 4.25 -15.15 9.14
CA ILE A 15 5.23 -14.41 8.31
C ILE A 15 5.26 -14.98 6.89
N ARG A 16 5.21 -16.30 6.73
CA ARG A 16 5.19 -16.96 5.41
C ARG A 16 3.92 -16.61 4.62
N ALA A 17 2.76 -16.60 5.29
CA ALA A 17 1.49 -16.20 4.69
C ALA A 17 1.52 -14.72 4.28
N ALA A 18 1.99 -13.83 5.16
CA ALA A 18 2.11 -12.41 4.86
C ALA A 18 3.00 -12.16 3.62
N ARG A 19 4.14 -12.87 3.53
CA ARG A 19 5.02 -12.81 2.35
C ARG A 19 4.33 -13.30 1.07
N SER A 20 3.56 -14.39 1.15
CA SER A 20 2.83 -14.94 0.00
C SER A 20 1.77 -13.97 -0.53
N GLU A 21 1.09 -13.27 0.38
CA GLU A 21 0.00 -12.33 0.05
C GLU A 21 0.49 -10.91 -0.28
N GLY A 22 1.80 -10.63 -0.12
CA GLY A 22 2.34 -9.28 -0.27
C GLY A 22 1.87 -8.31 0.82
N ALA A 23 1.54 -8.84 1.99
CA ALA A 23 1.12 -8.09 3.17
C ALA A 23 2.28 -7.91 4.17
N ALA A 24 2.22 -6.87 5.00
CA ALA A 24 3.01 -6.83 6.23
C ALA A 24 2.15 -7.23 7.41
N VAL A 25 2.81 -7.67 8.48
CA VAL A 25 2.17 -8.04 9.73
C VAL A 25 2.87 -7.32 10.87
N GLN A 26 2.08 -6.70 11.74
CA GLN A 26 2.54 -6.15 13.01
C GLN A 26 2.07 -7.08 14.12
N VAL A 27 3.00 -7.52 14.98
CA VAL A 27 2.71 -8.42 16.09
C VAL A 27 2.97 -7.68 17.40
N ASP A 28 1.92 -7.54 18.21
CA ASP A 28 2.05 -7.07 19.60
C ASP A 28 2.23 -8.29 20.52
N LEU A 29 3.43 -8.45 21.07
CA LEU A 29 3.79 -9.58 21.93
C LEU A 29 3.20 -9.48 23.35
N ARG A 30 2.74 -8.29 23.76
CA ARG A 30 2.14 -8.08 25.09
C ARG A 30 0.66 -8.47 25.08
N THR A 31 -0.05 -8.10 24.02
CA THR A 31 -1.50 -8.36 23.88
C THR A 31 -1.80 -9.60 23.02
N LEU A 32 -0.79 -10.13 22.34
CA LEU A 32 -0.88 -11.23 21.38
C LEU A 32 -1.83 -10.92 20.22
N VAL A 33 -1.90 -9.65 19.82
CA VAL A 33 -2.70 -9.19 18.69
C VAL A 33 -1.81 -9.12 17.46
N VAL A 34 -2.29 -9.70 16.36
CA VAL A 34 -1.65 -9.61 15.04
C VAL A 34 -2.49 -8.70 14.17
N THR A 35 -1.89 -7.62 13.69
CA THR A 35 -2.50 -6.69 12.73
C THR A 35 -1.93 -6.97 11.36
N VAL A 36 -2.78 -7.35 10.41
CA VAL A 36 -2.39 -7.57 9.02
C VAL A 36 -2.60 -6.28 8.25
N ILE A 37 -1.54 -5.79 7.61
CA ILE A 37 -1.56 -4.61 6.76
C ILE A 37 -1.52 -5.11 5.30
N PRO A 38 -2.67 -5.17 4.61
CA PRO A 38 -2.71 -5.64 3.23
C PRO A 38 -1.95 -4.69 2.29
N THR A 39 -1.48 -5.23 1.16
CA THR A 39 -0.99 -4.48 -0.01
C THR A 39 0.16 -3.50 0.21
N ILE A 40 0.91 -3.59 1.31
CA ILE A 40 2.10 -2.75 1.54
C ILE A 40 3.31 -3.18 0.69
N HIS A 41 3.36 -4.46 0.31
CA HIS A 41 4.41 -5.04 -0.55
C HIS A 41 3.85 -5.59 -1.85
N ARG A 42 2.53 -5.50 -2.07
CA ARG A 42 1.98 -5.65 -3.40
C ARG A 42 2.47 -4.41 -4.17
N GLN A 43 3.59 -4.58 -4.87
CA GLN A 43 3.84 -3.80 -6.06
C GLN A 43 2.71 -4.18 -7.01
N ASP A 44 1.54 -3.55 -6.84
CA ASP A 44 0.64 -3.38 -7.95
C ASP A 44 1.56 -2.79 -9.02
N GLY A 45 1.87 -3.58 -10.05
CA GLY A 45 2.55 -3.04 -11.21
C GLY A 45 1.82 -1.75 -11.54
N LEU A 46 2.57 -0.69 -11.82
CA LEU A 46 2.01 0.64 -12.05
C LEU A 46 0.94 0.66 -13.17
N ASP A 47 0.71 -0.47 -13.85
CA ASP A 47 -0.36 -0.78 -14.80
C ASP A 47 -1.72 -1.21 -14.23
N GLU A 48 -1.85 -1.72 -12.99
CA GLU A 48 -3.19 -2.05 -12.43
C GLU A 48 -3.86 -0.86 -11.73
N ARG A 49 -3.15 0.26 -11.61
CA ARG A 49 -3.71 1.56 -11.23
C ARG A 49 -3.81 2.49 -12.43
N VAL A 50 -4.40 2.03 -13.53
CA VAL A 50 -4.97 2.91 -14.57
C VAL A 50 -6.24 3.58 -14.03
N GLY A 51 -6.07 4.36 -12.96
CA GLY A 51 -7.17 5.01 -12.28
C GLY A 51 -6.81 6.32 -11.58
N ASN A 52 -5.58 6.53 -11.08
CA ASN A 52 -5.21 7.83 -10.52
C ASN A 52 -3.72 7.94 -10.12
N THR A 53 -2.81 8.18 -11.06
CA THR A 53 -1.62 9.01 -10.79
C THR A 53 -1.14 9.71 -12.07
N ARG A 54 -1.70 10.89 -12.31
CA ARG A 54 -1.03 12.14 -12.71
C ARG A 54 0.15 12.09 -13.71
N ILE A 55 0.11 11.23 -14.72
CA ILE A 55 0.46 11.68 -16.07
C ILE A 55 -0.89 11.87 -16.74
N LEU A 56 -1.34 13.13 -16.77
CA LEU A 56 -2.54 13.49 -17.48
C LEU A 56 -2.33 13.03 -18.93
N PRO A 57 -3.23 12.19 -19.50
CA PRO A 57 -3.11 11.77 -20.89
C PRO A 57 -2.94 13.03 -21.75
N LEU A 58 -2.11 12.97 -22.79
CA LEU A 58 -1.86 14.09 -23.69
C LEU A 58 -3.22 14.61 -24.24
N GLY A 59 -3.79 15.64 -23.61
CA GLY A 59 -5.19 16.05 -23.78
C GLY A 59 -5.97 16.38 -22.49
N ALA A 60 -5.46 16.00 -21.31
CA ALA A 60 -5.96 16.39 -19.99
C ALA A 60 -5.16 17.56 -19.40
N LEU A 61 -4.59 18.40 -20.27
CA LEU A 61 -4.06 19.70 -19.88
C LEU A 61 -5.23 20.60 -19.45
N ALA A 62 -5.01 21.45 -18.45
CA ALA A 62 -5.95 22.53 -18.19
C ALA A 62 -6.10 23.36 -19.48
N PRO A 63 -7.31 23.82 -19.85
CA PRO A 63 -7.49 24.72 -20.98
C PRO A 63 -6.52 25.88 -20.82
N ASP A 64 -5.73 26.15 -21.84
CA ASP A 64 -4.79 27.25 -21.78
C ASP A 64 -5.60 28.52 -21.50
N GLY A 65 -5.25 29.18 -20.40
CA GLY A 65 -5.91 30.42 -20.01
C GLY A 65 -5.72 31.45 -21.12
N LYS A 66 -6.55 32.49 -21.17
CA LYS A 66 -6.23 33.61 -22.07
C LYS A 66 -4.87 34.15 -21.67
N ASP A 67 -3.89 34.00 -22.55
CA ASP A 67 -2.62 34.69 -22.40
C ASP A 67 -2.89 36.20 -22.52
N ASN A 68 -2.90 36.88 -21.39
CA ASN A 68 -2.85 38.34 -21.36
C ASN A 68 -1.40 38.75 -21.57
N PHE A 69 -0.93 38.64 -22.81
CA PHE A 69 0.24 39.39 -23.24
C PHE A 69 -0.21 40.85 -23.32
N ASP A 70 0.11 41.63 -22.29
CA ASP A 70 -0.15 43.07 -22.30
C ASP A 70 0.54 43.68 -23.53
N GLU A 71 -0.25 44.21 -24.47
CA GLU A 71 0.22 44.95 -25.64
C GLU A 71 0.76 46.32 -25.20
N ASP A 72 2.09 46.47 -25.18
CA ASP A 72 2.79 47.75 -25.27
C ASP A 72 3.13 48.09 -26.74
#